data_AF-A0A5C4N3A8-F1
#
_entry.id   AF-A0A5C4N3A8-F1
#
_cell.length_a   1.000
_cell.length_b   1.000
_cell.length_c   1.000
_cell.angle_alpha   90.00
_cell.angle_beta   90.00
_cell.angle_gamma   90.00
#
_symmetry.space_group_name_H-M   'P 1'
#
loop_
_entity.id
_entity.type
_entity.pdbx_description
1 polymer ?
#
loop_
_entity_poly.entity_id
_entity_poly.type
_entity_poly.pdbx_seq_one_letter_code
_entity_poly.pdbx_strand_id
1 'polypeptide(L)'
;MAGPTIEMLNTLRKGASAIDRSLDQLVAAKTVDLSALMWLGDAARNFADQADTLAVLLEVRSGDEDLHDEAEQLAIFFRSIEQRLEIALGTAWV
;
A
#
# COMPACT_ATOMS: atom_id res chain seq x y z
N MET A 1 -23.45 2.61 -12.20
CA MET A 1 -22.31 1.73 -12.53
C MET A 1 -21.07 2.49 -12.08
N ALA A 2 -20.32 1.98 -11.10
CA ALA A 2 -19.08 2.63 -10.69
C ALA A 2 -18.07 2.52 -11.84
N GLY A 3 -17.36 3.61 -12.16
CA GLY A 3 -16.35 3.59 -13.23
C GLY A 3 -15.13 2.75 -12.85
N PRO A 4 -14.30 2.32 -13.82
CA PRO A 4 -13.11 1.49 -13.60
C PRO A 4 -12.12 2.08 -12.59
N THR A 5 -12.05 3.41 -12.47
CA THR A 5 -11.26 4.13 -11.45
C THR A 5 -11.71 3.83 -10.02
N ILE A 6 -13.03 3.79 -9.78
CA ILE A 6 -13.61 3.55 -8.46
C ILE A 6 -13.41 2.08 -8.05
N GLU A 7 -13.46 1.15 -9.01
CA GLU A 7 -13.13 -0.26 -8.74
C GLU A 7 -11.65 -0.44 -8.38
N MET A 8 -10.76 0.31 -9.04
CA MET A 8 -9.33 0.33 -8.73
C MET A 8 -9.07 0.90 -7.32
N LEU A 9 -9.68 2.05 -6.97
CA LEU A 9 -9.61 2.60 -5.61
C LEU A 9 -10.08 1.61 -4.56
N ASN A 10 -11.22 0.94 -4.79
CA ASN A 10 -11.71 -0.07 -3.85
C ASN A 10 -10.76 -1.27 -3.72
N THR A 11 -10.06 -1.63 -4.79
CA THR A 11 -9.04 -2.69 -4.77
C THR A 11 -7.82 -2.26 -3.95
N LEU A 12 -7.33 -1.05 -4.18
CA LEU A 12 -6.24 -0.45 -3.39
C LEU A 12 -6.62 -0.35 -1.91
N ARG A 13 -7.84 0.11 -1.59
CA ARG A 13 -8.35 0.20 -0.22
C ARG A 13 -8.37 -1.16 0.48
N LYS A 14 -8.84 -2.20 -0.22
CA LYS A 14 -8.80 -3.59 0.28
C LYS A 14 -7.37 -4.10 0.46
N GLY A 15 -6.48 -3.79 -0.48
CA GLY A 15 -5.05 -4.10 -0.39
C GLY A 15 -4.43 -3.47 0.85
N ALA A 16 -4.66 -2.18 1.08
CA ALA A 16 -4.20 -1.45 2.26
C ALA A 16 -4.64 -2.12 3.56
N SER A 17 -5.94 -2.40 3.71
CA SER A 17 -6.47 -3.09 4.90
C SER A 17 -5.98 -4.54 5.05
N ALA A 18 -5.58 -5.21 3.97
CA ALA A 18 -5.02 -6.57 4.03
C ALA A 18 -3.56 -6.55 4.50
N ILE A 19 -2.76 -5.62 3.96
CA ILE A 19 -1.36 -5.45 4.37
C ILE A 19 -1.28 -5.00 5.84
N ASP A 20 -2.09 -4.01 6.23
CA ASP A 20 -2.11 -3.50 7.61
C ASP A 20 -2.40 -4.61 8.64
N ARG A 21 -3.43 -5.42 8.40
CA ARG A 21 -3.75 -6.57 9.25
C ARG A 21 -2.65 -7.63 9.26
N SER A 22 -1.97 -7.83 8.13
CA SER A 22 -0.88 -8.81 8.04
C SER A 22 0.34 -8.33 8.82
N LEU A 23 0.65 -7.02 8.77
CA LEU A 23 1.70 -6.41 9.59
C LEU A 23 1.40 -6.56 11.07
N ASP A 24 0.18 -6.23 11.50
CA ASP A 24 -0.25 -6.39 12.90
C ASP A 24 -0.11 -7.83 13.38
N GLN A 25 -0.48 -8.81 12.55
CA GLN A 25 -0.32 -10.22 12.86
C GLN A 25 1.15 -10.62 13.00
N LEU A 26 2.02 -10.16 12.10
CA LEU A 26 3.46 -10.46 12.18
C LEU A 26 4.12 -9.81 13.40
N VAL A 27 3.75 -8.58 13.73
CA VAL A 27 4.22 -7.89 14.94
C VAL A 27 3.76 -8.64 16.20
N ALA A 28 2.52 -9.14 16.21
CA ALA A 28 1.96 -9.89 17.33
C ALA A 28 2.55 -11.30 17.48
N ALA A 29 3.07 -11.91 16.39
CA ALA A 29 3.51 -13.30 16.35
C ALA A 29 4.74 -13.62 17.24
N LYS A 30 5.43 -12.62 17.80
CA LYS A 30 6.66 -12.75 18.64
C LYS A 30 7.85 -13.46 17.97
N THR A 31 7.68 -14.02 16.78
CA THR A 31 8.73 -14.57 15.93
C THR A 31 8.75 -13.80 14.62
N VAL A 32 9.93 -13.33 14.22
CA VAL A 32 10.11 -12.61 12.96
C VAL A 32 10.20 -13.62 11.82
N ASP A 33 9.17 -13.66 10.97
CA ASP A 33 9.22 -14.35 9.68
C ASP A 33 9.70 -13.37 8.61
N LEU A 34 11.00 -13.45 8.28
CA LEU A 34 11.62 -12.57 7.29
C LEU A 34 11.02 -12.75 5.89
N SER A 35 10.59 -13.96 5.52
CA SER A 35 9.98 -14.21 4.21
C SER A 35 8.61 -13.56 4.11
N ALA A 36 7.81 -13.60 5.19
CA ALA A 36 6.54 -12.90 5.25
C ALA A 36 6.71 -11.38 5.20
N LEU A 37 7.72 -10.83 5.89
CA LEU A 37 8.03 -9.39 5.84
C LEU A 37 8.48 -8.94 4.44
N MET A 38 9.33 -9.72 3.77
CA MET A 38 9.73 -9.44 2.38
C MET A 38 8.53 -9.47 1.43
N TRP A 39 7.67 -10.48 1.53
CA TRP A 39 6.47 -10.58 0.71
C TRP A 39 5.53 -9.39 0.91
N LEU A 40 5.36 -8.92 2.15
CA LEU A 40 4.58 -7.71 2.44
C LEU A 40 5.22 -6.45 1.86
N GLY A 41 6.54 -6.36 1.84
CA GLY A 41 7.27 -5.24 1.24
C GLY A 41 7.01 -5.16 -0.26
N ASP A 42 7.16 -6.28 -0.96
CA ASP A 42 6.88 -6.38 -2.39
C ASP A 42 5.40 -6.07 -2.70
N ALA A 43 4.48 -6.55 -1.86
CA ALA A 43 3.05 -6.27 -2.02
C ALA A 43 2.75 -4.77 -1.81
N ALA A 44 3.30 -4.15 -0.77
CA ALA A 44 3.13 -2.73 -0.50
C ALA A 44 3.66 -1.87 -1.65
N ARG A 45 4.85 -2.18 -2.15
CA ARG A 45 5.44 -1.49 -3.31
C ARG A 45 4.56 -1.58 -4.56
N ASN A 46 4.07 -2.79 -4.90
CA ASN A 46 3.19 -2.97 -6.05
C ASN A 46 1.89 -2.16 -5.94
N PHE A 47 1.33 -2.02 -4.74
CA PHE A 47 0.14 -1.19 -4.54
C PHE A 47 0.45 0.30 -4.53
N ALA A 48 1.62 0.72 -4.04
CA ALA A 48 2.08 2.10 -4.15
C ALA A 48 2.16 2.54 -5.63
N ASP A 49 2.80 1.73 -6.47
CA ASP A 49 2.94 2.01 -7.91
C ASP A 49 1.58 2.11 -8.62
N GLN A 50 0.63 1.25 -8.24
CA GLN A 50 -0.74 1.29 -8.77
C GLN A 50 -1.51 2.53 -8.30
N ALA A 51 -1.34 2.93 -7.04
CA ALA A 51 -1.96 4.12 -6.47
C ALA A 51 -1.40 5.41 -7.11
N ASP A 52 -0.08 5.50 -7.32
CA ASP A 52 0.56 6.59 -8.05
C ASP A 52 0.05 6.70 -9.49
N THR A 53 -0.01 5.55 -10.19
CA THR A 53 -0.54 5.50 -11.56
C THR A 53 -1.99 6.01 -11.61
N LEU A 54 -2.78 5.64 -10.61
CA LEU A 54 -4.17 6.07 -10.52
C LEU A 54 -4.31 7.56 -10.20
N ALA A 55 -3.49 8.09 -9.30
CA ALA A 55 -3.47 9.51 -8.97
C ALA A 55 -3.16 10.37 -10.21
N VAL A 56 -2.14 9.98 -10.99
CA VAL A 56 -1.79 10.65 -12.26
C VAL A 56 -2.95 10.57 -13.27
N LEU A 57 -3.60 9.42 -13.38
CA LEU A 57 -4.75 9.28 -14.29
C LEU A 57 -5.93 10.16 -13.87
N LEU A 58 -6.17 10.28 -12.57
CA LEU A 58 -7.25 11.10 -12.00
C LEU A 58 -7.00 12.60 -12.20
N GLU A 59 -5.77 13.04 -11.97
CA GLU A 59 -5.30 14.41 -12.22
C GLU A 59 -5.52 14.81 -13.68
N VAL A 60 -5.12 13.93 -14.61
CA VAL A 60 -5.16 14.24 -16.05
C VAL A 60 -6.56 14.10 -16.66
N ARG A 61 -7.41 13.18 -16.18
CA ARG A 61 -8.64 12.78 -16.89
C ARG A 61 -9.95 13.12 -16.21
N SER A 62 -10.00 13.22 -14.89
CA SER A 62 -11.28 13.28 -14.18
C SER A 62 -11.61 14.68 -13.63
N GLY A 63 -10.59 15.45 -13.23
CA GLY A 63 -10.79 16.67 -12.46
C GLY A 63 -11.45 16.42 -11.10
N ASP A 64 -11.54 15.17 -10.66
CA ASP A 64 -12.13 14.74 -9.40
C ASP A 64 -11.04 14.73 -8.33
N GLU A 65 -10.85 15.89 -7.68
CA GLU A 65 -9.84 16.13 -6.65
C GLU A 65 -10.00 15.14 -5.48
N ASP A 66 -11.23 14.78 -5.10
CA ASP A 66 -11.48 13.86 -3.98
C ASP A 66 -10.89 12.46 -4.27
N LEU A 67 -11.09 11.95 -5.50
CA LEU A 67 -10.53 10.65 -5.88
C LEU A 67 -9.01 10.71 -6.05
N HIS A 68 -8.50 11.82 -6.56
CA HIS A 68 -7.05 12.02 -6.71
C HIS A 68 -6.35 12.03 -5.34
N ASP A 69 -6.86 12.82 -4.41
CA ASP A 69 -6.37 12.89 -3.03
C ASP A 69 -6.45 11.52 -2.35
N GLU A 70 -7.52 10.75 -2.59
CA GLU A 70 -7.63 9.41 -2.04
C GLU A 70 -6.56 8.46 -2.61
N ALA A 71 -6.29 8.51 -3.91
CA ALA A 71 -5.24 7.72 -4.54
C ALA A 71 -3.85 8.11 -4.02
N GLU A 72 -3.59 9.40 -3.83
CA GLU A 72 -2.32 9.89 -3.27
C GLU A 72 -2.14 9.43 -1.81
N GLN A 73 -3.18 9.54 -0.99
CA GLN A 73 -3.16 9.05 0.40
C GLN A 73 -2.86 7.55 0.47
N LEU A 74 -3.42 6.75 -0.44
CA LEU A 74 -3.14 5.32 -0.53
C LEU A 74 -1.68 5.06 -0.94
N ALA A 75 -1.14 5.80 -1.91
CA ALA A 75 0.27 5.69 -2.31
C ALA A 75 1.21 6.00 -1.13
N ILE A 76 0.95 7.08 -0.40
CA ILE A 76 1.70 7.47 0.80
C ILE A 76 1.63 6.37 1.87
N PHE A 77 0.43 5.82 2.10
CA PHE A 77 0.24 4.73 3.06
C PHE A 77 1.11 3.52 2.71
N PHE A 78 1.08 3.04 1.47
CA PHE A 78 1.87 1.89 1.04
C PHE A 78 3.38 2.13 1.13
N ARG A 79 3.87 3.32 0.74
CA ARG A 79 5.28 3.68 0.91
C ARG A 79 5.70 3.74 2.37
N SER A 80 4.82 4.22 3.26
CA SER A 80 5.09 4.22 4.70
C SER A 80 5.28 2.80 5.25
N ILE A 81 4.54 1.82 4.71
CA ILE A 81 4.69 0.41 5.06
C ILE A 81 6.00 -0.15 4.54
N GLU A 82 6.30 0.11 3.26
CA GLU A 82 7.57 -0.31 2.64
C GLU A 82 8.76 0.19 3.47
N GLN A 83 8.78 1.48 3.83
CA GLN A 83 9.86 2.05 4.64
C GLN A 83 9.94 1.43 6.03
N ARG A 84 8.80 1.16 6.69
CA ARG A 84 8.78 0.48 8.00
C ARG A 84 9.33 -0.94 7.90
N LEU A 85 9.03 -1.65 6.80
CA LEU A 85 9.55 -2.98 6.54
C LEU A 85 11.04 -2.97 6.22
N GLU A 86 11.53 -2.01 5.44
CA GLU A 86 12.96 -1.82 5.18
C GLU A 86 13.75 -1.56 6.47
N ILE A 87 13.22 -0.72 7.36
CA ILE A 87 13.84 -0.47 8.67
C ILE A 87 13.83 -1.75 9.51
N ALA A 88 12.69 -2.45 9.61
CA ALA A 88 12.58 -3.67 10.38
C ALA A 88 13.56 -4.75 9.88
N LEU A 89 13.63 -4.95 8.57
CA LEU A 89 14.57 -5.86 7.93
C LEU A 89 16.01 -5.40 8.19
N GLY A 90 16.35 -4.13 7.96
CA GLY A 90 17.70 -3.59 8.18
C GLY A 90 18.19 -3.68 9.63
N THR A 91 17.30 -3.50 10.60
CA THR A 91 17.62 -3.68 12.04
C THR A 91 17.75 -5.13 12.48
N ALA A 92 17.14 -6.08 11.76
CA ALA A 92 17.24 -7.51 12.08
C ALA A 92 18.60 -8.14 11.71
N TRP A 93 19.45 -7.42 10.96
CA TRP A 93 20.78 -7.86 10.53
C TRP A 93 21.95 -7.23 11.32
N VAL A 94 21.67 -6.49 12.40
CA VAL A 94 22.67 -5.90 13.32
C VAL A 94 22.63 -6.61 14.66
#